data_AF-A0A1G1YRH9-F1
#
_entry.id   AF-A0A1G1YRH9-F1
#
_cell.length_a   1.000
_cell.length_b   1.000
_cell.length_c   1.000
_cell.angle_alpha   90.00
_cell.angle_beta   90.00
_cell.angle_gamma   90.00
#
_symmetry.space_group_name_H-M   'P 1'
#
loop_
_entity.id
_entity.type
_entity.pdbx_description
1 polymer ?
#
loop_
_entity_poly.entity_id
_entity_poly.type
_entity_poly.pdbx_seq_one_letter_code
_entity_poly.pdbx_strand_id
1 'polypeptide(L)'
;MYQMLLNKQCDPSDLPLAELYELGDQMAIVGGNFSAKKIIYDWIERHLQATDDDRFRVSVFRFDLLRRQGKTDEAYCNLLVMAMEQRSVSAQLEYLQAIGQCLLVLKRFDEAVDAQRQLIELMDQNVLVRRRLYYLETMLALKQHASQYDDELDGCLDLSLNLLNEATELSEPERNRALGGLRFVQGQQHIAHGAWRQAAGCFAQEFEFGPADREKVVGSLMYLYSRLREITDDPDAALHVAFLRGHLNSLQPADIQILQKEYDLVVKAFGITPPKAEQ
;
A
#
# COMPACT_ATOMS: atom_id res chain seq x y z
N MET A 1 -2.74 0.47 -24.14
CA MET A 1 -1.56 1.31 -24.41
C MET A 1 -0.23 0.58 -24.18
N TYR A 2 0.11 0.16 -22.95
CA TYR A 2 1.43 -0.45 -22.66
C TYR A 2 1.85 -1.60 -23.60
N GLN A 3 0.94 -2.55 -23.90
CA GLN A 3 1.23 -3.65 -24.84
C GLN A 3 1.47 -3.17 -26.28
N MET A 4 0.82 -2.08 -26.71
CA MET A 4 1.06 -1.50 -28.04
C MET A 4 2.46 -0.90 -28.13
N LEU A 5 2.91 -0.22 -27.07
CA LEU A 5 4.27 0.33 -26.97
C LEU A 5 5.33 -0.78 -26.99
N LEU A 6 5.11 -1.87 -26.24
CA LEU A 6 6.02 -3.03 -26.27
C LEU A 6 6.07 -3.70 -27.65
N ASN A 7 4.93 -3.80 -28.32
CA ASN A 7 4.82 -4.39 -29.65
C ASN A 7 5.24 -3.43 -30.77
N LYS A 8 5.80 -2.27 -30.45
CA LYS A 8 6.24 -1.22 -31.40
C LYS A 8 5.13 -0.75 -32.35
N GLN A 9 3.88 -0.82 -31.91
CA GLN A 9 2.74 -0.30 -32.66
C GLN A 9 2.58 1.22 -32.48
N CYS A 10 3.27 1.79 -31.48
CA CYS A 10 3.37 3.21 -31.19
C CYS A 10 4.75 3.44 -30.55
N ASP A 11 5.41 4.57 -30.86
CA ASP A 11 6.67 4.95 -30.23
C ASP A 11 6.39 5.69 -28.91
N PRO A 12 7.00 5.29 -27.78
CA PRO A 12 6.91 6.06 -26.54
C PRO A 12 7.30 7.54 -26.68
N SER A 13 8.16 7.92 -27.64
CA SER A 13 8.53 9.32 -27.87
C SER A 13 7.42 10.18 -28.47
N ASP A 14 6.38 9.56 -29.01
CA ASP A 14 5.25 10.25 -29.62
C ASP A 14 4.15 10.58 -28.60
N LEU A 15 4.24 10.04 -27.39
CA LEU A 15 3.26 10.25 -26.33
C LEU A 15 3.63 11.43 -25.43
N PRO A 16 2.66 12.24 -24.98
CA PRO A 16 2.91 13.22 -23.93
C PRO A 16 3.46 12.57 -22.67
N LEU A 17 4.43 13.23 -22.01
CA LEU A 17 5.01 12.76 -20.74
C LEU A 17 3.94 12.46 -19.68
N ALA A 18 2.87 13.25 -19.62
CA ALA A 18 1.76 13.04 -18.69
C ALA A 18 1.10 11.66 -18.87
N GLU A 19 0.90 11.21 -20.11
CA GLU A 19 0.34 9.89 -20.41
C GLU A 19 1.29 8.76 -20.02
N LEU A 20 2.60 8.94 -20.24
CA LEU A 20 3.61 7.98 -19.80
C LEU A 20 3.62 7.86 -18.27
N TYR A 21 3.52 8.96 -17.53
CA TYR A 21 3.43 8.90 -16.07
C TYR A 21 2.16 8.21 -15.58
N GLU A 22 1.01 8.54 -16.18
CA GLU A 22 -0.25 7.88 -15.87
C GLU A 22 -0.17 6.37 -16.12
N LEU A 23 0.40 5.95 -17.25
CA LEU A 23 0.61 4.55 -17.57
C LEU A 23 1.53 3.88 -16.55
N GLY A 24 2.61 4.55 -16.15
CA GLY A 24 3.52 4.07 -15.12
C GLY A 24 2.82 3.82 -13.78
N ASP A 25 1.94 4.73 -13.37
CA ASP A 25 1.19 4.57 -12.12
C ASP A 25 0.14 3.48 -12.19
N GLN A 26 -0.55 3.32 -13.33
CA GLN A 26 -1.44 2.19 -13.54
C GLN A 26 -0.68 0.86 -13.38
N MET A 27 0.53 0.76 -13.93
CA MET A 27 1.35 -0.45 -13.79
C MET A 27 1.73 -0.73 -12.33
N ALA A 28 2.10 0.29 -11.55
CA ALA A 28 2.55 0.10 -10.17
C ALA A 28 1.41 -0.03 -9.15
N ILE A 29 0.41 0.87 -9.19
CA ILE A 29 -0.66 0.97 -8.19
C ILE A 29 -1.70 -0.13 -8.39
N VAL A 30 -2.12 -0.36 -9.64
CA VAL A 30 -3.15 -1.36 -9.95
C VAL A 30 -2.51 -2.73 -10.17
N GLY A 31 -1.46 -2.79 -11.00
CA GLY A 31 -0.86 -4.06 -11.42
C GLY A 31 0.25 -4.60 -10.52
N GLY A 32 0.74 -3.82 -9.54
CA GLY A 32 1.94 -4.19 -8.76
C GLY A 32 3.20 -4.41 -9.62
N ASN A 33 3.17 -3.99 -10.89
CA ASN A 33 4.16 -4.33 -11.90
C ASN A 33 5.21 -3.22 -12.00
N PHE A 34 6.07 -3.18 -10.99
CA PHE A 34 7.18 -2.21 -10.91
C PHE A 34 8.21 -2.38 -12.04
N SER A 35 8.32 -3.59 -12.61
CA SER A 35 9.16 -3.84 -13.79
C SER A 35 8.64 -3.11 -15.03
N ALA A 36 7.32 -3.11 -15.25
CA ALA A 36 6.70 -2.33 -16.32
C ALA A 36 6.84 -0.82 -16.07
N LYS A 37 6.61 -0.35 -14.83
CA LYS A 37 6.85 1.06 -14.46
C LYS A 37 8.30 1.48 -14.72
N LYS A 38 9.28 0.61 -14.45
CA LYS A 38 10.69 0.87 -14.76
C LYS A 38 10.94 1.08 -16.25
N ILE A 39 10.41 0.21 -17.11
CA ILE A 39 10.56 0.37 -18.57
C ILE A 39 9.97 1.71 -19.03
N ILE A 40 8.80 2.08 -18.50
CA ILE A 40 8.15 3.36 -18.82
C ILE A 40 9.01 4.55 -18.35
N TYR A 41 9.61 4.45 -17.17
CA TYR A 41 10.47 5.51 -16.63
C TYR A 41 11.80 5.63 -17.39
N ASP A 42 12.32 4.53 -17.94
CA ASP A 42 13.46 4.56 -18.86
C ASP A 42 13.09 5.23 -20.21
N TRP A 43 11.83 5.13 -20.65
CA TRP A 43 11.34 5.91 -21.81
C TRP A 43 11.23 7.40 -21.48
N ILE A 44 10.69 7.75 -20.31
CA ILE A 44 10.58 9.14 -19.84
C ILE A 44 11.97 9.80 -19.78
N GLU A 45 12.99 9.13 -19.24
CA GLU A 45 14.35 9.68 -19.14
C GLU A 45 14.97 10.04 -20.52
N ARG A 46 14.60 9.28 -21.55
CA ARG A 46 15.09 9.46 -22.93
C ARG A 46 14.17 10.33 -23.78
N HIS A 47 13.02 10.72 -23.25
CA HIS A 47 12.04 11.51 -23.97
C HIS A 47 12.60 12.90 -24.28
N LEU A 48 12.41 13.38 -25.51
CA LEU A 48 13.00 14.64 -25.97
C LEU A 48 12.51 15.86 -25.18
N GLN A 49 11.28 15.79 -24.66
CA GLN A 49 10.68 16.85 -23.85
C GLN A 49 10.95 16.70 -22.35
N ALA A 50 11.72 15.69 -21.92
CA ALA A 50 11.99 15.45 -20.51
C ALA A 50 12.79 16.59 -19.88
N THR A 51 12.21 17.20 -18.86
CA THR A 51 12.82 18.26 -18.06
C THR A 51 13.77 17.68 -17.00
N ASP A 52 14.50 18.56 -16.31
CA ASP A 52 15.30 18.15 -15.16
C ASP A 52 14.45 17.55 -14.03
N ASP A 53 13.20 18.00 -13.89
CA ASP A 53 12.25 17.44 -12.93
C ASP A 53 11.79 16.03 -13.32
N ASP A 54 11.68 15.74 -14.62
CA ASP A 54 11.37 14.39 -15.07
C ASP A 54 12.53 13.42 -14.79
N ARG A 55 13.77 13.86 -15.06
CA ARG A 55 14.98 13.09 -14.74
C ARG A 55 15.13 12.88 -13.23
N PHE A 56 14.77 13.89 -12.44
CA PHE A 56 14.71 13.80 -10.98
C PHE A 56 13.70 12.74 -10.54
N ARG A 57 12.46 12.80 -11.03
CA ARG A 57 11.40 11.82 -10.70
C ARG A 57 11.79 10.40 -11.10
N VAL A 58 12.44 10.24 -12.25
CA VAL A 58 13.01 8.94 -12.66
C VAL A 58 14.05 8.43 -11.65
N SER A 59 14.92 9.32 -11.16
CA SER A 59 15.93 8.97 -10.16
C SER A 59 15.30 8.58 -8.82
N VAL A 60 14.32 9.36 -8.34
CA VAL A 60 13.55 9.05 -7.12
C VAL A 60 12.90 7.67 -7.23
N PHE A 61 12.26 7.36 -8.35
CA PHE A 61 11.65 6.04 -8.57
C PHE A 61 12.68 4.90 -8.55
N ARG A 62 13.88 5.11 -9.14
CA ARG A 62 14.96 4.12 -9.07
C ARG A 62 15.42 3.86 -7.64
N PHE A 63 15.43 4.88 -6.79
CA PHE A 63 15.75 4.71 -5.37
C PHE A 63 14.63 3.98 -4.60
N ASP A 64 13.35 4.23 -4.90
CA ASP A 64 12.27 3.38 -4.35
C ASP A 64 12.41 1.91 -4.80
N LEU A 65 12.87 1.65 -6.04
CA LEU A 65 13.17 0.28 -6.46
C LEU A 65 14.32 -0.35 -5.66
N LEU A 66 15.39 0.39 -5.36
CA LEU A 66 16.47 -0.11 -4.49
C LEU A 66 15.94 -0.48 -3.10
N ARG A 67 15.10 0.37 -2.51
CA ARG A 67 14.44 0.08 -1.22
C ARG A 67 13.62 -1.21 -1.30
N ARG A 68 12.81 -1.40 -2.34
CA ARG A 68 12.02 -2.62 -2.56
C ARG A 68 12.88 -3.88 -2.74
N GLN A 69 14.13 -3.72 -3.17
CA GLN A 69 15.12 -4.80 -3.27
C GLN A 69 15.86 -5.06 -1.95
N GLY A 70 15.46 -4.42 -0.85
CA GLY A 70 16.10 -4.55 0.45
C GLY A 70 17.34 -3.68 0.65
N LYS A 71 17.67 -2.81 -0.32
CA LYS A 71 18.81 -1.88 -0.25
C LYS A 71 18.39 -0.52 0.29
N THR A 72 17.71 -0.51 1.43
CA THR A 72 17.08 0.69 1.99
C THR A 72 18.10 1.76 2.36
N ASP A 73 19.23 1.41 2.96
CA ASP A 73 20.26 2.38 3.32
C ASP A 73 20.83 3.11 2.10
N GLU A 74 21.09 2.37 1.02
CA GLU A 74 21.56 2.93 -0.25
C GLU A 74 20.51 3.86 -0.86
N ALA A 75 19.24 3.44 -0.89
CA ALA A 75 18.14 4.27 -1.37
C ALA A 75 18.01 5.57 -0.59
N TYR A 76 18.06 5.48 0.74
CA TYR A 76 17.95 6.63 1.64
C TYR A 76 19.10 7.63 1.45
N CYS A 77 20.35 7.15 1.43
CA CYS A 77 21.52 8.00 1.19
C CYS A 77 21.45 8.72 -0.17
N ASN A 78 21.01 8.02 -1.22
CA ASN A 78 20.85 8.63 -2.53
C ASN A 78 19.76 9.71 -2.54
N LEU A 79 18.61 9.45 -1.90
CA LEU A 79 17.54 10.43 -1.77
C LEU A 79 18.00 11.67 -0.99
N LEU A 80 18.73 11.50 0.12
CA LEU A 80 19.24 12.62 0.91
C LEU A 80 20.15 13.58 0.15
N VAL A 81 20.93 13.08 -0.81
CA VAL A 81 21.86 13.89 -1.62
C VAL A 81 21.11 14.65 -2.73
N MET A 82 19.85 14.31 -3.01
CA MET A 82 19.05 15.03 -3.98
C MET A 82 18.58 16.36 -3.40
N ALA A 83 19.01 17.48 -4.00
CA ALA A 83 18.54 18.80 -3.61
C ALA A 83 17.06 19.00 -3.99
N MET A 84 16.25 19.41 -3.01
CA MET A 84 14.83 19.74 -3.20
C MET A 84 14.57 21.19 -3.62
N GLU A 85 15.58 22.07 -3.54
CA GLU A 85 15.36 23.49 -3.80
C GLU A 85 14.93 23.72 -5.26
N GLN A 86 13.75 24.33 -5.43
CA GLN A 86 13.11 24.68 -6.70
C GLN A 86 12.66 23.51 -7.60
N ARG A 87 11.98 22.51 -7.01
CA ARG A 87 11.31 21.43 -7.76
C ARG A 87 9.81 21.70 -7.93
N SER A 88 9.21 21.16 -8.98
CA SER A 88 7.75 21.12 -9.14
C SER A 88 7.09 20.33 -8.01
N VAL A 89 5.82 20.65 -7.72
CA VAL A 89 5.02 19.94 -6.70
C VAL A 89 4.99 18.43 -6.96
N SER A 90 4.84 18.00 -8.21
CA SER A 90 4.86 16.57 -8.58
C SER A 90 6.18 15.88 -8.21
N ALA A 91 7.31 16.53 -8.43
CA ALA A 91 8.62 15.99 -8.06
C ALA A 91 8.80 15.94 -6.53
N GLN A 92 8.33 16.97 -5.81
CA GLN A 92 8.36 16.99 -4.35
C GLN A 92 7.50 15.89 -3.73
N LEU A 93 6.29 15.66 -4.24
CA LEU A 93 5.40 14.60 -3.77
C LEU A 93 6.02 13.20 -3.94
N GLU A 94 6.60 12.91 -5.11
CA GLU A 94 7.26 11.61 -5.34
C GLU A 94 8.49 11.42 -4.44
N TYR A 95 9.27 12.49 -4.23
CA TYR A 95 10.41 12.46 -3.31
C TYR A 95 9.96 12.18 -1.87
N LEU A 96 8.97 12.94 -1.37
CA LEU A 96 8.47 12.80 0.01
C LEU A 96 7.91 11.40 0.25
N GLN A 97 7.19 10.84 -0.74
CA GLN A 97 6.71 9.47 -0.68
C GLN A 97 7.87 8.46 -0.60
N ALA A 98 8.88 8.60 -1.45
CA ALA A 98 10.01 7.68 -1.49
C ALA A 98 10.86 7.74 -0.22
N ILE A 99 11.15 8.95 0.29
CA ILE A 99 11.95 9.10 1.51
C ILE A 99 11.17 8.68 2.75
N GLY A 100 9.87 9.00 2.84
CA GLY A 100 8.99 8.53 3.90
C GLY A 100 9.01 7.00 3.98
N GLN A 101 8.81 6.31 2.85
CA GLN A 101 8.88 4.85 2.78
C GLN A 101 10.25 4.27 3.17
N CYS A 102 11.36 4.95 2.86
CA CYS A 102 12.69 4.55 3.34
C CYS A 102 12.79 4.69 4.86
N LEU A 103 12.39 5.84 5.40
CA LEU A 103 12.43 6.12 6.84
C LEU A 103 11.60 5.11 7.64
N LEU A 104 10.46 4.65 7.12
CA LEU A 104 9.68 3.57 7.72
C LEU A 104 10.46 2.27 7.87
N VAL A 105 11.08 1.82 6.78
CA VAL A 105 11.85 0.57 6.79
C VAL A 105 13.07 0.68 7.72
N LEU A 106 13.66 1.88 7.81
CA LEU A 106 14.75 2.19 8.74
C LEU A 106 14.27 2.43 10.20
N LYS A 107 12.97 2.33 10.47
CA LYS A 107 12.35 2.57 11.78
C LYS A 107 12.58 3.98 12.34
N ARG A 108 12.76 4.97 11.46
CA ARG A 108 12.89 6.40 11.80
C ARG A 108 11.51 7.06 11.71
N PHE A 109 10.63 6.65 12.61
CA PHE A 109 9.19 6.92 12.50
C PHE A 109 8.84 8.41 12.59
N ASP A 110 9.48 9.19 13.46
CA ASP A 110 9.23 10.63 13.58
C ASP A 110 9.48 11.35 12.25
N GLU A 111 10.60 11.08 11.61
CA GLU A 111 10.94 11.70 10.32
C GLU A 111 10.03 11.21 9.19
N ALA A 112 9.58 9.96 9.24
CA ALA A 112 8.62 9.44 8.27
C ALA A 112 7.26 10.14 8.40
N VAL A 113 6.82 10.40 9.63
CA VAL A 113 5.60 11.18 9.91
C VAL A 113 5.76 12.63 9.41
N ASP A 114 6.91 13.26 9.65
CA ASP A 114 7.16 14.63 9.16
C ASP A 114 7.21 14.71 7.63
N ALA A 115 7.83 13.73 6.96
CA ALA A 115 7.80 13.63 5.50
C ALA A 115 6.37 13.48 4.97
N GLN A 116 5.53 12.70 5.67
CA GLN A 116 4.14 12.59 5.30
C GLN A 116 3.36 13.88 5.53
N ARG A 117 3.52 14.55 6.67
CA ARG A 117 2.80 15.81 6.94
C ARG A 117 3.04 16.81 5.81
N GLN A 118 4.29 16.96 5.37
CA GLN A 118 4.64 17.77 4.20
C GLN A 118 3.97 17.28 2.92
N LEU A 119 3.91 15.96 2.70
CA LEU A 119 3.24 15.39 1.55
C LEU A 119 1.74 15.74 1.54
N ILE A 120 1.07 15.61 2.69
CA ILE A 120 -0.37 15.90 2.84
C ILE A 120 -0.63 17.39 2.61
N GLU A 121 0.24 18.28 3.11
CA GLU A 121 0.16 19.73 2.89
C GLU A 121 0.32 20.13 1.42
N LEU A 122 1.19 19.45 0.68
CA LEU A 122 1.44 19.73 -0.74
C LEU A 122 0.41 19.13 -1.69
N MET A 123 -0.29 18.09 -1.25
CA MET A 123 -1.21 17.33 -2.07
C MET A 123 -2.53 18.09 -2.27
N ASP A 124 -2.73 18.67 -3.45
CA ASP A 124 -3.95 19.38 -3.83
C ASP A 124 -4.96 18.48 -4.57
N GLN A 125 -6.06 19.09 -5.04
CA GLN A 125 -7.11 18.41 -5.81
C GLN A 125 -6.69 18.06 -7.26
N ASN A 126 -5.59 18.62 -7.77
CA ASN A 126 -5.10 18.32 -9.13
C ASN A 126 -4.30 17.01 -9.16
N VAL A 127 -3.86 16.51 -8.01
CA VAL A 127 -3.27 15.17 -7.90
C VAL A 127 -4.38 14.13 -8.04
N LEU A 128 -4.20 13.20 -8.99
CA LEU A 128 -5.13 12.09 -9.23
C LEU A 128 -5.47 11.36 -7.93
N VAL A 129 -6.76 11.08 -7.68
CA VAL A 129 -7.21 10.51 -6.39
C VAL A 129 -6.49 9.20 -6.05
N ARG A 130 -6.23 8.34 -7.03
CA ARG A 130 -5.45 7.11 -6.84
C ARG A 130 -4.04 7.34 -6.27
N ARG A 131 -3.36 8.43 -6.67
CA ARG A 131 -2.04 8.80 -6.13
C ARG A 131 -2.19 9.32 -4.70
N ARG A 132 -3.23 10.11 -4.45
CA ARG A 132 -3.53 10.65 -3.12
C ARG A 132 -3.74 9.53 -2.10
N LEU A 133 -4.53 8.52 -2.46
CA LEU A 133 -4.73 7.32 -1.66
C LEU A 133 -3.42 6.54 -1.46
N TYR A 134 -2.66 6.31 -2.54
CA TYR A 134 -1.36 5.63 -2.45
C TYR A 134 -0.37 6.33 -1.50
N TYR A 135 -0.36 7.66 -1.50
CA TYR A 135 0.51 8.40 -0.58
C TYR A 135 0.09 8.23 0.88
N LEU A 136 -1.22 8.18 1.15
CA LEU A 136 -1.73 7.98 2.50
C LEU A 136 -1.46 6.56 3.04
N GLU A 137 -1.31 5.54 2.18
CA GLU A 137 -0.95 4.17 2.59
C GLU A 137 0.34 4.11 3.43
N THR A 138 1.30 5.03 3.21
CA THR A 138 2.54 5.11 3.99
C THR A 138 2.27 5.35 5.48
N MET A 139 1.34 6.25 5.81
CA MET A 139 0.93 6.49 7.21
C MET A 139 0.15 5.33 7.79
N LEU A 140 -0.64 4.67 6.97
CA LEU A 140 -1.39 3.50 7.40
C LEU A 140 -0.43 2.37 7.82
N ALA A 141 0.72 2.24 7.15
CA ALA A 141 1.77 1.30 7.53
C ALA A 141 2.49 1.67 8.85
N LEU A 142 2.61 2.96 9.19
CA LEU A 142 3.20 3.42 10.47
C LEU A 142 2.50 2.87 11.71
N LYS A 143 1.19 2.62 11.61
CA LYS A 143 0.39 2.09 12.72
C LYS A 143 0.88 0.74 13.23
N GLN A 144 1.50 -0.07 12.38
CA GLN A 144 2.08 -1.35 12.80
C GLN A 144 3.27 -1.19 13.76
N HIS A 145 3.79 0.04 13.91
CA HIS A 145 5.06 0.27 14.58
C HIS A 145 5.00 1.27 15.74
N ALA A 146 4.02 2.17 15.78
CA ALA A 146 3.98 3.20 16.82
C ALA A 146 2.55 3.69 17.11
N SER A 147 2.05 3.38 18.31
CA SER A 147 0.73 3.83 18.82
C SER A 147 0.72 5.28 19.31
N GLN A 148 1.85 5.99 19.20
CA GLN A 148 1.96 7.39 19.61
C GLN A 148 1.46 8.37 18.55
N TYR A 149 1.19 7.88 17.33
CA TYR A 149 0.71 8.69 16.20
C TYR A 149 -0.77 8.41 15.88
N ASP A 150 -1.55 8.08 16.90
CA ASP A 150 -2.94 7.65 16.73
C ASP A 150 -3.81 8.79 16.20
N ASP A 151 -3.59 10.02 16.67
CA ASP A 151 -4.32 11.20 16.20
C ASP A 151 -3.99 11.54 14.73
N GLU A 152 -2.71 11.46 14.33
CA GLU A 152 -2.31 11.66 12.94
C GLU A 152 -2.89 10.57 12.03
N LEU A 153 -2.95 9.34 12.52
CA LEU A 153 -3.54 8.24 11.78
C LEU A 153 -5.04 8.45 11.60
N ASP A 154 -5.77 8.86 12.63
CA ASP A 154 -7.21 9.17 12.53
C ASP A 154 -7.48 10.22 11.46
N GLY A 155 -6.69 11.30 11.45
CA GLY A 155 -6.79 12.32 10.40
C GLY A 155 -6.51 11.77 8.99
N CYS A 156 -5.53 10.86 8.84
CA CYS A 156 -5.23 10.21 7.57
C CYS A 156 -6.33 9.23 7.12
N LEU A 157 -6.92 8.50 8.07
CA LEU A 157 -8.02 7.58 7.83
C LEU A 157 -9.26 8.33 7.34
N ASP A 158 -9.61 9.42 8.02
CA ASP A 158 -10.74 10.27 7.65
C ASP A 158 -10.54 10.90 6.26
N LEU A 159 -9.34 11.43 6.00
CA LEU A 159 -9.01 11.97 4.68
C LEU A 159 -9.11 10.90 3.59
N SER A 160 -8.58 9.70 3.83
CA SER A 160 -8.65 8.58 2.87
C SER A 160 -10.09 8.16 2.59
N LEU A 161 -10.93 8.09 3.63
CA LEU A 161 -12.35 7.75 3.48
C LEU A 161 -13.12 8.80 2.69
N ASN A 162 -12.87 10.10 2.97
CA ASN A 162 -13.46 11.20 2.22
C ASN A 162 -13.06 11.15 0.74
N LEU A 163 -11.78 10.93 0.46
CA LEU A 163 -11.29 10.75 -0.91
C LEU A 163 -11.98 9.59 -1.62
N LEU A 164 -12.16 8.46 -0.94
CA LEU A 164 -12.86 7.32 -1.52
C LEU A 164 -14.33 7.64 -1.79
N ASN A 165 -15.02 8.30 -0.88
CA ASN A 165 -16.43 8.66 -1.05
C ASN A 165 -16.65 9.64 -2.22
N GLU A 166 -15.70 10.56 -2.43
CA GLU A 166 -15.76 11.57 -3.49
C GLU A 166 -15.22 11.08 -4.84
N ALA A 167 -14.37 10.05 -4.84
CA ALA A 167 -13.78 9.52 -6.06
C ALA A 167 -14.86 8.98 -6.99
N THR A 168 -15.00 9.54 -8.19
CA THR A 168 -15.87 8.98 -9.23
C THR A 168 -15.07 8.30 -10.34
N GLU A 169 -13.77 8.60 -10.46
CA GLU A 169 -12.88 8.02 -11.46
C GLU A 169 -12.35 6.62 -11.13
N LEU A 170 -12.49 6.14 -9.89
CA LEU A 170 -11.95 4.84 -9.48
C LEU A 170 -12.85 3.72 -9.97
N SER A 171 -12.23 2.70 -10.59
CA SER A 171 -12.91 1.45 -10.87
C SER A 171 -13.30 0.74 -9.56
N GLU A 172 -14.30 -0.14 -9.63
CA GLU A 172 -14.74 -0.92 -8.47
C GLU A 172 -13.59 -1.74 -7.83
N PRO A 173 -12.70 -2.41 -8.58
CA PRO A 173 -11.55 -3.09 -7.98
C PRO A 173 -10.57 -2.15 -7.25
N GLU A 174 -10.30 -0.96 -7.80
CA GLU A 174 -9.42 0.03 -7.16
C GLU A 174 -10.02 0.55 -5.86
N ARG A 175 -11.32 0.87 -5.88
CA ARG A 175 -12.05 1.29 -4.69
C ARG A 175 -12.03 0.20 -3.62
N ASN A 176 -12.33 -1.04 -4.00
CA ASN A 176 -12.36 -2.17 -3.07
C ASN A 176 -11.00 -2.43 -2.44
N ARG A 177 -9.91 -2.35 -3.21
CA ARG A 177 -8.54 -2.46 -2.70
C ARG A 177 -8.23 -1.39 -1.67
N ALA A 178 -8.53 -0.13 -1.98
CA ALA A 178 -8.27 0.99 -1.09
C ALA A 178 -9.12 0.93 0.19
N LEU A 179 -10.40 0.56 0.08
CA LEU A 179 -11.27 0.33 1.23
C LEU A 179 -10.77 -0.83 2.10
N GLY A 180 -10.34 -1.94 1.50
CA GLY A 180 -9.76 -3.07 2.22
C GLY A 180 -8.55 -2.66 3.06
N GLY A 181 -7.59 -1.95 2.45
CA GLY A 181 -6.42 -1.42 3.16
C GLY A 181 -6.78 -0.48 4.31
N LEU A 182 -7.75 0.41 4.10
CA LEU A 182 -8.24 1.33 5.12
C LEU A 182 -8.87 0.57 6.31
N ARG A 183 -9.77 -0.37 6.01
CA ARG A 183 -10.45 -1.17 7.02
C ARG A 183 -9.49 -2.05 7.80
N PHE A 184 -8.48 -2.61 7.12
CA PHE A 184 -7.44 -3.38 7.79
C PHE A 184 -6.74 -2.56 8.87
N VAL A 185 -6.37 -1.32 8.55
CA VAL A 185 -5.66 -0.43 9.48
C VAL A 185 -6.56 0.03 10.63
N GLN A 186 -7.83 0.35 10.35
CA GLN A 186 -8.83 0.63 11.39
C GLN A 186 -9.02 -0.58 12.32
N GLY A 187 -9.07 -1.80 11.77
CA GLY A 187 -9.15 -3.02 12.56
C GLY A 187 -7.95 -3.21 13.49
N GLN A 188 -6.73 -2.96 13.00
CA GLN A 188 -5.51 -3.00 13.81
C GLN A 188 -5.51 -1.94 14.91
N GLN A 189 -6.04 -0.74 14.63
CA GLN A 189 -6.19 0.31 15.64
C GLN A 189 -7.17 -0.10 16.74
N HIS A 190 -8.29 -0.72 16.39
CA HIS A 190 -9.21 -1.25 17.38
C HIS A 190 -8.59 -2.37 18.22
N ILE A 191 -7.78 -3.25 17.62
CA ILE A 191 -7.00 -4.26 18.35
C ILE A 191 -6.06 -3.61 19.37
N ALA A 192 -5.32 -2.57 18.97
CA ALA A 192 -4.39 -1.87 19.86
C ALA A 192 -5.08 -1.27 21.09
N HIS A 193 -6.34 -0.86 20.95
CA HIS A 193 -7.17 -0.33 22.04
C HIS A 193 -8.02 -1.38 22.76
N GLY A 194 -7.88 -2.67 22.42
CA GLY A 194 -8.67 -3.76 23.01
C GLY A 194 -10.15 -3.74 22.62
N ALA A 195 -10.53 -3.01 21.57
CA ALA A 195 -11.87 -2.91 21.03
C ALA A 195 -12.13 -4.04 20.01
N TRP A 196 -12.09 -5.30 20.47
CA TRP A 196 -12.05 -6.47 19.58
C TRP A 196 -13.30 -6.63 18.72
N ARG A 197 -14.49 -6.28 19.23
CA ARG A 197 -15.72 -6.29 18.44
C ARG A 197 -15.66 -5.32 17.26
N GLN A 198 -15.19 -4.10 17.46
CA GLN A 198 -15.03 -3.13 16.38
C GLN A 198 -13.97 -3.60 15.37
N ALA A 199 -12.86 -4.17 15.85
CA ALA A 199 -11.85 -4.76 14.99
C ALA A 199 -12.42 -5.86 14.08
N ALA A 200 -13.20 -6.79 14.66
CA ALA A 200 -13.88 -7.84 13.90
C ALA A 200 -14.81 -7.25 12.83
N GLY A 201 -15.58 -6.20 13.16
CA GLY A 201 -16.43 -5.51 12.19
C GLY A 201 -15.67 -4.93 10.98
N CYS A 202 -14.47 -4.37 11.21
CA CYS A 202 -13.61 -3.88 10.13
C CYS A 202 -13.13 -5.02 9.21
N PHE A 203 -12.63 -6.11 9.78
CA PHE A 203 -12.11 -7.25 9.02
C PHE A 203 -13.22 -8.08 8.33
N ALA A 204 -14.44 -8.09 8.88
CA ALA A 204 -15.59 -8.74 8.25
C ALA A 204 -16.00 -8.04 6.95
N GLN A 205 -15.97 -6.70 6.91
CA GLN A 205 -16.28 -5.94 5.69
C GLN A 205 -15.25 -6.18 4.58
N GLU A 206 -13.98 -6.42 4.93
CA GLU A 206 -12.94 -6.81 3.96
C GLU A 206 -13.26 -8.14 3.25
N PHE A 207 -14.03 -9.02 3.89
CA PHE A 207 -14.47 -10.29 3.30
C PHE A 207 -15.49 -10.12 2.17
N GLU A 208 -16.23 -9.00 2.16
CA GLU A 208 -17.28 -8.73 1.17
C GLU A 208 -16.71 -8.23 -0.17
N PHE A 209 -15.48 -7.71 -0.18
CA PHE A 209 -14.90 -7.04 -1.35
C PHE A 209 -13.67 -7.77 -1.89
N GLY A 210 -13.72 -8.16 -3.16
CA GLY A 210 -12.56 -8.60 -3.94
C GLY A 210 -12.37 -10.12 -4.10
N PRO A 211 -11.51 -10.53 -5.05
CA PRO A 211 -11.14 -11.92 -5.31
C PRO A 211 -10.51 -12.61 -4.08
N ALA A 212 -10.39 -13.93 -4.14
CA ALA A 212 -9.77 -14.75 -3.08
C ALA A 212 -8.24 -14.60 -3.06
N ASP A 213 -7.78 -13.38 -2.77
CA ASP A 213 -6.37 -13.01 -2.76
C ASP A 213 -5.80 -13.06 -1.32
N ARG A 214 -4.47 -12.95 -1.22
CA ARG A 214 -3.70 -12.99 0.04
C ARG A 214 -4.28 -12.07 1.12
N GLU A 215 -4.73 -10.88 0.73
CA GLU A 215 -5.32 -9.86 1.60
C GLU A 215 -6.60 -10.37 2.28
N LYS A 216 -7.48 -11.04 1.54
CA LYS A 216 -8.73 -11.61 2.08
C LYS A 216 -8.47 -12.73 3.10
N VAL A 217 -7.40 -13.49 2.89
CA VAL A 217 -6.94 -14.54 3.83
C VAL A 217 -6.41 -13.90 5.11
N VAL A 218 -5.62 -12.84 4.98
CA VAL A 218 -5.14 -12.04 6.12
C VAL A 218 -6.32 -11.41 6.89
N GLY A 219 -7.27 -10.76 6.21
CA GLY A 219 -8.47 -10.19 6.84
C GLY A 219 -9.30 -11.25 7.58
N SER A 220 -9.52 -12.42 6.98
CA SER A 220 -10.23 -13.54 7.64
C SER A 220 -9.50 -14.07 8.86
N LEU A 221 -8.17 -14.15 8.81
CA LEU A 221 -7.35 -14.53 9.96
C LEU A 221 -7.52 -13.51 11.10
N MET A 222 -7.43 -12.22 10.79
CA MET A 222 -7.56 -11.14 11.78
C MET A 222 -8.97 -11.03 12.36
N TYR A 223 -10.01 -11.26 11.57
CA TYR A 223 -11.40 -11.36 12.02
C TYR A 223 -11.55 -12.47 13.08
N LEU A 224 -11.10 -13.69 12.77
CA LEU A 224 -11.19 -14.82 13.70
C LEU A 224 -10.35 -14.61 14.95
N TYR A 225 -9.16 -14.03 14.80
CA TYR A 225 -8.31 -13.67 15.94
C TYR A 225 -9.01 -12.69 16.88
N SER A 226 -9.62 -11.64 16.32
CA SER A 226 -10.37 -10.63 17.09
C SER A 226 -11.56 -11.26 17.81
N ARG A 227 -12.30 -12.17 17.15
CA ARG A 227 -13.39 -12.90 17.80
C ARG A 227 -12.94 -13.77 18.96
N LEU A 228 -11.85 -14.54 18.80
CA LEU A 228 -11.37 -15.43 19.87
C LEU A 228 -11.06 -14.69 21.19
N ARG A 229 -10.88 -13.37 21.13
CA ARG A 229 -10.64 -12.51 22.29
C ARG A 229 -11.90 -11.99 22.98
N GLU A 230 -13.07 -12.00 22.32
CA GLU A 230 -14.27 -11.34 22.88
C GLU A 230 -15.62 -11.97 22.49
N ILE A 231 -15.74 -12.58 21.31
CA ILE A 231 -17.03 -13.03 20.74
C ILE A 231 -17.07 -14.56 20.66
N THR A 232 -17.76 -15.18 21.61
CA THR A 232 -17.87 -16.65 21.71
C THR A 232 -18.90 -17.27 20.77
N ASP A 233 -19.88 -16.51 20.28
CA ASP A 233 -20.96 -17.04 19.44
C ASP A 233 -21.25 -16.07 18.28
N ASP A 234 -20.73 -16.40 17.09
CA ASP A 234 -20.85 -15.61 15.87
C ASP A 234 -21.07 -16.56 14.69
N PRO A 235 -22.21 -16.48 13.98
CA PRO A 235 -22.52 -17.38 12.86
C PRO A 235 -21.57 -17.19 11.66
N ASP A 236 -20.99 -16.00 11.47
CA ASP A 236 -20.14 -15.71 10.32
C ASP A 236 -18.75 -16.35 10.45
N ALA A 237 -18.37 -16.73 11.67
CA ALA A 237 -17.18 -17.52 11.98
C ALA A 237 -16.98 -18.73 11.08
N ALA A 238 -18.05 -19.49 10.84
CA ALA A 238 -17.99 -20.73 10.08
C ALA A 238 -17.57 -20.46 8.63
N LEU A 239 -18.03 -19.34 8.05
CA LEU A 239 -17.67 -18.90 6.70
C LEU A 239 -16.18 -18.58 6.62
N HIS A 240 -15.65 -17.79 7.55
CA HIS A 240 -14.23 -17.44 7.58
C HIS A 240 -13.32 -18.66 7.83
N VAL A 241 -13.72 -19.58 8.72
CA VAL A 241 -12.97 -20.83 8.95
C VAL A 241 -12.94 -21.71 7.70
N ALA A 242 -14.09 -21.87 7.02
CA ALA A 242 -14.17 -22.63 5.79
C ALA A 242 -13.31 -21.99 4.68
N PHE A 243 -13.34 -20.66 4.57
CA PHE A 243 -12.52 -19.91 3.63
C PHE A 243 -11.03 -20.10 3.89
N LEU A 244 -10.56 -19.92 5.13
CA LEU A 244 -9.15 -20.09 5.49
C LEU A 244 -8.64 -21.51 5.17
N ARG A 245 -9.42 -22.54 5.48
CA ARG A 245 -9.05 -23.94 5.17
C ARG A 245 -8.75 -24.17 3.69
N GLY A 246 -9.45 -23.47 2.80
CA GLY A 246 -9.24 -23.57 1.34
C GLY A 246 -8.09 -22.71 0.80
N HIS A 247 -7.67 -21.67 1.52
CA HIS A 247 -6.84 -20.59 0.95
C HIS A 247 -5.58 -20.26 1.76
N LEU A 248 -5.30 -20.97 2.85
CA LEU A 248 -4.10 -20.76 3.66
C LEU A 248 -2.77 -20.82 2.87
N ASN A 249 -2.73 -21.60 1.79
CA ASN A 249 -1.55 -21.71 0.92
C ASN A 249 -1.23 -20.42 0.15
N SER A 250 -2.13 -19.43 0.15
CA SER A 250 -1.87 -18.12 -0.46
C SER A 250 -0.97 -17.21 0.39
N LEU A 251 -0.87 -17.48 1.70
CA LEU A 251 0.00 -16.72 2.59
C LEU A 251 1.47 -17.04 2.28
N GLN A 252 2.27 -15.99 2.17
CA GLN A 252 3.72 -16.12 2.03
C GLN A 252 4.35 -16.35 3.41
N PRO A 253 5.56 -16.97 3.49
CA PRO A 253 6.26 -17.15 4.77
C PRO A 253 6.44 -15.84 5.56
N ALA A 254 6.66 -14.72 4.87
CA ALA A 254 6.75 -13.40 5.48
C ALA A 254 5.45 -12.96 6.16
N ASP A 255 4.27 -13.32 5.63
CA ASP A 255 2.98 -13.01 6.24
C ASP A 255 2.80 -13.73 7.56
N ILE A 256 3.08 -15.04 7.53
CA ILE A 256 2.98 -15.90 8.71
C ILE A 256 3.95 -15.40 9.78
N GLN A 257 5.16 -15.00 9.40
CA GLN A 257 6.14 -14.46 10.34
C GLN A 257 5.66 -13.16 11.00
N ILE A 258 5.04 -12.24 10.24
CA ILE A 258 4.52 -10.98 10.77
C ILE A 258 3.31 -11.23 11.69
N LEU A 259 2.43 -12.15 11.32
CA LEU A 259 1.17 -12.46 12.02
C LEU A 259 1.25 -13.74 12.84
N GLN A 260 2.44 -14.15 13.29
CA GLN A 260 2.69 -15.48 13.84
C GLN A 260 1.77 -15.80 15.02
N LYS A 261 1.58 -14.82 15.91
CA LYS A 261 0.74 -14.95 17.10
C LYS A 261 -0.73 -15.15 16.74
N GLU A 262 -1.23 -14.38 15.78
CA GLU A 262 -2.59 -14.41 15.27
C GLU A 262 -2.85 -15.74 14.55
N TYR A 263 -1.91 -16.11 13.67
CA TYR A 263 -1.90 -17.36 12.93
C TYR A 263 -2.00 -18.57 13.86
N ASP A 264 -1.06 -18.71 14.80
CA ASP A 264 -0.99 -19.87 15.70
C ASP A 264 -2.25 -20.01 16.54
N LEU A 265 -2.79 -18.89 17.03
CA LEU A 265 -3.99 -18.91 17.85
C LEU A 265 -5.21 -19.40 17.05
N VAL A 266 -5.42 -18.84 15.86
CA VAL A 266 -6.58 -19.19 15.01
C VAL A 266 -6.47 -20.62 14.50
N VAL A 267 -5.30 -21.02 13.99
CA VAL A 267 -5.07 -22.37 13.49
C VAL A 267 -5.32 -23.42 14.57
N LYS A 268 -4.80 -23.18 15.78
CA LYS A 268 -5.03 -24.06 16.93
C LYS A 268 -6.49 -24.10 17.37
N ALA A 269 -7.13 -22.95 17.50
CA ALA A 269 -8.50 -22.86 18.01
C ALA A 269 -9.53 -23.52 17.08
N PHE A 270 -9.34 -23.42 15.75
CA PHE A 270 -10.28 -23.97 14.76
C PHE A 270 -9.83 -25.28 14.12
N GLY A 271 -8.74 -25.88 14.62
CA GLY A 271 -8.18 -27.13 14.12
C GLY A 271 -7.88 -27.08 12.62
N ILE A 272 -7.34 -25.96 12.15
CA ILE A 272 -6.96 -25.78 10.75
C ILE A 272 -5.60 -26.45 10.54
N THR A 273 -5.41 -27.17 9.43
CA THR A 273 -4.09 -27.78 9.14
C THR A 273 -3.24 -26.75 8.39
N PRO A 274 -2.03 -26.42 8.87
CA PRO A 274 -1.12 -25.54 8.14
C PRO A 274 -0.81 -26.10 6.73
N PRO A 275 -0.49 -25.23 5.76
CA PRO A 275 0.14 -25.66 4.51
C PRO A 275 1.34 -26.56 4.81
N LYS A 276 1.49 -27.67 4.08
CA LYS A 276 2.75 -28.44 4.15
C LYS A 276 3.85 -27.51 3.64
N ALA A 277 4.89 -27.29 4.45
CA ALA A 277 6.08 -26.61 3.97
C ALA A 277 6.68 -27.41 2.82
N GLU A 278 6.63 -26.88 1.60
CA GLU A 278 7.47 -27.39 0.52
C GLU A 278 8.92 -27.05 0.92
N GLN A 279 9.72 -28.10 1.11
CA GLN A 279 11.15 -28.03 1.41
C GLN A 279 11.95 -27.63 0.17
#